data_AF-A0A9R1RZE3-F1
#
_entry.id   AF-A0A9R1RZE3-F1
#
_cell.length_a   1.000
_cell.length_b   1.000
_cell.length_c   1.000
_cell.angle_alpha   90.00
_cell.angle_beta   90.00
_cell.angle_gamma   90.00
#
_symmetry.space_group_name_H-M   'P 1'
#
loop_
_entity.id
_entity.type
_entity.pdbx_description
1 polymer ?
#
loop_
_entity_poly.entity_id
_entity_poly.type
_entity_poly.pdbx_seq_one_letter_code
_entity_poly.pdbx_strand_id
1 'polypeptide(L)'
;MRRRDRFVFCAEAIYKSQAETGEIKGHYLNATAGTCEEMIKRAVFARELGVPIVMHDYLTGGDHIHSGTVVGKLEGEREMTLGFVDLLRDDFIEKDRARGIFFTQDWVSMPGVIPVALGGIHVWHMPALTEIFGDDSVLQFGGGTLGHPWGNAPGATANRVALEACVQARNEGHDLAREGNEIIRAACKWSPELAAACEVWKAIKFEFEPVDTIDK
;
A
#
# COMPACT_ATOMS: atom_id res chain seq x y z
N MET A 1 -11.71 13.96 18.70
CA MET A 1 -10.61 14.80 18.18
C MET A 1 -11.16 15.80 17.17
N ARG A 2 -11.01 17.12 17.39
CA ARG A 2 -11.40 18.12 16.38
C ARG A 2 -10.45 18.00 15.19
N ARG A 3 -10.95 18.19 13.97
CA ARG A 3 -10.19 17.90 12.74
C ARG A 3 -9.01 18.86 12.54
N ARG A 4 -9.17 20.14 12.91
CA ARG A 4 -8.10 21.14 12.83
C ARG A 4 -6.90 20.75 13.70
N ASP A 5 -7.16 20.30 14.94
CA ASP A 5 -6.13 19.83 15.86
C ASP A 5 -5.34 18.66 15.26
N ARG A 6 -6.04 17.68 14.65
CA ARG A 6 -5.38 16.56 13.95
C ARG A 6 -4.43 17.05 12.87
N PHE A 7 -4.87 17.97 12.02
CA PHE A 7 -4.07 18.48 10.91
C PHE A 7 -2.79 19.16 11.40
N VAL A 8 -2.89 19.98 12.45
CA VAL A 8 -1.74 20.67 13.05
C VAL A 8 -0.74 19.68 13.65
N PHE A 9 -1.20 18.75 14.50
CA PHE A 9 -0.29 17.78 15.13
C PHE A 9 0.31 16.80 14.13
N CYS A 10 -0.43 16.40 13.10
CA CYS A 10 0.11 15.56 12.03
C CYS A 10 1.16 16.31 11.20
N ALA A 11 0.95 17.59 10.89
CA ALA A 11 1.95 18.40 10.19
C ALA A 11 3.25 18.55 11.00
N GLU A 12 3.15 18.83 12.30
CA GLU A 12 4.31 18.86 13.19
C GLU A 12 5.06 17.52 13.20
N ALA A 13 4.34 16.39 13.30
CA ALA A 13 4.93 15.06 13.28
C ALA A 13 5.59 14.71 11.92
N ILE A 14 4.99 15.13 10.80
CA ILE A 14 5.59 14.98 9.45
C ILE A 14 6.94 15.69 9.44
N TYR A 15 6.98 16.97 9.79
CA TYR A 15 8.22 17.75 9.68
C TYR A 15 9.29 17.30 10.68
N LYS A 16 8.89 16.87 11.88
CA LYS A 16 9.81 16.27 12.85
C LYS A 16 10.48 15.00 12.29
N SER A 17 9.68 14.05 11.81
CA SER A 17 10.21 12.78 11.28
C SER A 17 11.02 12.95 9.98
N GLN A 18 10.62 13.90 9.13
CA GLN A 18 11.39 14.29 7.95
C GLN A 18 12.74 14.90 8.34
N ALA A 19 12.79 15.79 9.34
CA ALA A 19 14.05 16.37 9.81
C ALA A 19 14.98 15.32 10.43
N GLU A 20 14.43 14.32 11.13
CA GLU A 20 15.21 13.25 11.76
C GLU A 20 15.80 12.27 10.74
N THR A 21 15.07 11.98 9.65
CA THR A 21 15.47 10.94 8.67
C THR A 21 16.12 11.48 7.40
N GLY A 22 15.90 12.76 7.06
CA GLY A 22 16.32 13.35 5.80
C GLY A 22 15.49 12.93 4.57
N GLU A 23 14.51 12.05 4.73
CA GLU A 23 13.59 11.63 3.66
C GLU A 23 12.28 12.43 3.70
N ILE A 24 11.68 12.73 2.55
CA ILE A 24 10.35 13.36 2.48
C ILE A 24 9.31 12.48 3.19
N LYS A 25 8.47 13.07 4.04
CA LYS A 25 7.38 12.39 4.75
C LYS A 25 6.03 13.01 4.45
N GLY A 26 4.97 12.22 4.62
CA GLY A 26 3.59 12.66 4.42
C GLY A 26 2.60 11.90 5.29
N HIS A 27 1.41 12.46 5.46
CA HIS A 27 0.27 11.83 6.09
C HIS A 27 -0.98 12.24 5.32
N TYR A 28 -1.80 11.26 4.91
CA TYR A 28 -2.99 11.52 4.09
C TYR A 28 -4.07 12.20 4.93
N LEU A 29 -4.07 13.53 4.97
CA LEU A 29 -5.07 14.29 5.73
C LEU A 29 -6.44 14.17 5.05
N ASN A 30 -7.37 13.47 5.69
CA ASN A 30 -8.71 13.23 5.13
C ASN A 30 -9.53 14.55 5.03
N ALA A 31 -9.88 14.90 3.80
CA ALA A 31 -10.67 16.06 3.42
C ALA A 31 -12.17 15.78 3.26
N THR A 32 -12.61 14.51 3.25
CA THR A 32 -14.02 14.11 3.07
C THR A 32 -14.95 14.83 4.04
N ALA A 33 -15.98 15.52 3.53
CA ALA A 33 -16.92 16.28 4.34
C ALA A 33 -18.36 16.06 3.90
N GLY A 34 -19.31 16.49 4.74
CA GLY A 34 -20.74 16.41 4.42
C GLY A 34 -21.21 17.46 3.40
N THR A 35 -20.41 18.49 3.13
CA THR A 35 -20.66 19.48 2.06
C THR A 35 -19.36 19.82 1.34
N CYS A 36 -19.48 20.28 0.09
CA CYS A 36 -18.34 20.68 -0.73
C CYS A 36 -17.55 21.84 -0.10
N GLU A 37 -18.22 22.81 0.52
CA GLU A 37 -17.57 23.96 1.16
C GLU A 37 -16.67 23.52 2.31
N GLU A 38 -17.14 22.58 3.13
CA GLU A 38 -16.35 22.02 4.23
C GLU A 38 -15.22 21.12 3.74
N MET A 39 -15.41 20.42 2.62
CA MET A 39 -14.35 19.64 1.98
C MET A 39 -13.22 20.57 1.50
N ILE A 40 -13.57 21.63 0.75
CA ILE A 40 -12.62 22.60 0.22
C ILE A 40 -11.89 23.33 1.34
N LYS A 41 -12.58 23.74 2.42
CA LYS A 41 -11.91 24.35 3.59
C LYS A 41 -10.83 23.47 4.18
N ARG A 42 -11.03 22.14 4.23
CA ARG A 42 -10.02 21.21 4.73
C ARG A 42 -8.85 21.06 3.79
N ALA A 43 -9.10 20.94 2.49
CA ALA A 43 -8.05 20.88 1.48
C ALA A 43 -7.19 22.15 1.50
N VAL A 44 -7.82 23.32 1.59
CA VAL A 44 -7.13 24.61 1.73
C VAL A 44 -6.28 24.65 3.00
N PHE A 45 -6.81 24.18 4.13
CA PHE A 45 -6.02 24.16 5.37
C PHE A 45 -4.82 23.21 5.31
N ALA A 46 -4.95 22.04 4.66
CA ALA A 46 -3.80 21.15 4.41
C ALA A 46 -2.75 21.82 3.51
N ARG A 47 -3.19 22.55 2.47
CA ARG A 47 -2.31 23.34 1.60
C ARG A 47 -1.56 24.43 2.38
N GLU A 48 -2.24 25.16 3.27
CA GLU A 48 -1.62 26.19 4.12
C GLU A 48 -0.56 25.60 5.07
N LEU A 49 -0.77 24.37 5.55
CA LEU A 49 0.22 23.65 6.35
C LEU A 49 1.41 23.15 5.54
N GLY A 50 1.36 23.20 4.20
CA GLY A 50 2.45 22.76 3.32
C GLY A 50 2.66 21.25 3.26
N VAL A 51 1.65 20.45 3.65
CA VAL A 51 1.76 18.98 3.60
C VAL A 51 1.62 18.47 2.16
N PRO A 52 2.29 17.36 1.79
CA PRO A 52 2.39 16.98 0.38
C PRO A 52 1.14 16.26 -0.17
N ILE A 53 0.22 15.79 0.70
CA ILE A 53 -0.86 14.88 0.28
C ILE A 53 -2.08 14.95 1.20
N VAL A 54 -3.26 14.74 0.61
CA VAL A 54 -4.56 14.59 1.28
C VAL A 54 -5.24 13.30 0.81
N MET A 55 -6.32 12.88 1.46
CA MET A 55 -7.18 11.80 0.96
C MET A 55 -8.65 12.21 0.93
N HIS A 56 -9.42 11.54 0.09
CA HIS A 56 -10.86 11.69 -0.03
C HIS A 56 -11.52 10.31 -0.18
N ASP A 57 -12.69 10.14 0.42
CA ASP A 57 -13.48 8.91 0.32
C ASP A 57 -14.34 9.00 -0.94
N TYR A 58 -13.70 8.69 -2.08
CA TYR A 58 -14.21 8.69 -3.46
C TYR A 58 -14.20 10.04 -4.20
N LEU A 59 -13.50 10.09 -5.34
CA LEU A 59 -13.52 11.18 -6.30
C LEU A 59 -13.23 10.59 -7.69
N THR A 60 -13.69 11.24 -8.77
CA THR A 60 -13.56 10.71 -10.15
C THR A 60 -12.13 10.73 -10.68
N GLY A 61 -11.18 11.32 -9.95
CA GLY A 61 -9.76 11.28 -10.24
C GLY A 61 -8.95 11.43 -8.95
N GLY A 62 -7.79 10.78 -8.90
CA GLY A 62 -6.88 10.82 -7.77
C GLY A 62 -5.57 10.14 -8.10
N ASP A 63 -4.50 10.51 -7.39
CA ASP A 63 -3.17 9.97 -7.64
C ASP A 63 -3.05 8.51 -7.18
N HIS A 64 -3.81 8.14 -6.14
CA HIS A 64 -3.82 6.81 -5.52
C HIS A 64 -5.24 6.25 -5.40
N ILE A 65 -5.40 4.93 -5.53
CA ILE A 65 -6.66 4.22 -5.21
C ILE A 65 -6.39 2.86 -4.57
N HIS A 66 -7.23 2.44 -3.62
CA HIS A 66 -7.13 1.10 -3.05
C HIS A 66 -7.56 0.04 -4.06
N SER A 67 -6.71 -0.96 -4.25
CA SER A 67 -6.86 -1.98 -5.31
C SER A 67 -6.72 -3.41 -4.75
N GLY A 68 -7.20 -3.64 -3.52
CA GLY A 68 -7.12 -4.95 -2.88
C GLY A 68 -5.70 -5.37 -2.49
N THR A 69 -5.57 -6.62 -2.02
CA THR A 69 -4.28 -7.16 -1.56
C THR A 69 -4.02 -8.59 -1.99
N VAL A 70 -5.05 -9.29 -2.50
CA VAL A 70 -5.08 -10.74 -2.79
C VAL A 70 -4.91 -11.63 -1.55
N VAL A 71 -3.91 -11.37 -0.73
CA VAL A 71 -3.51 -12.20 0.43
C VAL A 71 -3.97 -11.63 1.78
N GLY A 72 -4.54 -10.43 1.79
CA GLY A 72 -4.98 -9.75 3.00
C GLY A 72 -6.40 -10.15 3.43
N LYS A 73 -6.96 -9.38 4.36
CA LYS A 73 -8.23 -9.72 5.01
C LYS A 73 -9.48 -9.41 4.17
N LEU A 74 -9.33 -8.61 3.11
CA LEU A 74 -10.41 -8.25 2.21
C LEU A 74 -10.28 -9.09 0.95
N GLU A 75 -11.41 -9.34 0.32
CA GLU A 75 -11.50 -10.09 -0.91
C GLU A 75 -10.60 -9.49 -2.03
N GLY A 76 -10.09 -10.38 -2.86
CA GLY A 76 -9.37 -10.06 -4.08
C GLY A 76 -8.88 -11.33 -4.76
N GLU A 77 -9.54 -11.74 -5.84
CA GLU A 77 -9.02 -12.80 -6.69
C GLU A 77 -7.81 -12.24 -7.49
N ARG A 78 -6.81 -13.08 -7.73
CA ARG A 78 -5.50 -12.63 -8.20
C ARG A 78 -5.56 -12.11 -9.63
N GLU A 79 -6.15 -12.85 -10.56
CA GLU A 79 -6.12 -12.48 -11.98
C GLU A 79 -6.96 -11.23 -12.26
N MET A 80 -8.11 -11.08 -11.60
CA MET A 80 -8.86 -9.82 -11.65
C MET A 80 -8.05 -8.65 -11.09
N THR A 81 -7.30 -8.88 -10.00
CA THR A 81 -6.50 -7.83 -9.36
C THR A 81 -5.40 -7.33 -10.28
N LEU A 82 -4.71 -8.25 -10.95
CA LEU A 82 -3.74 -7.88 -11.97
C LEU A 82 -4.41 -7.08 -13.10
N GLY A 83 -5.58 -7.52 -13.58
CA GLY A 83 -6.33 -6.82 -14.63
C GLY A 83 -6.68 -5.36 -14.28
N PHE A 84 -7.27 -5.10 -13.11
CA PHE A 84 -7.60 -3.73 -12.74
C PHE A 84 -6.39 -2.91 -12.27
N VAL A 85 -5.28 -3.53 -11.85
CA VAL A 85 -4.01 -2.82 -11.62
C VAL A 85 -3.40 -2.35 -12.94
N ASP A 86 -3.43 -3.17 -14.00
CA ASP A 86 -2.98 -2.78 -15.34
C ASP A 86 -3.84 -1.62 -15.87
N LEU A 87 -5.17 -1.70 -15.71
CA LEU A 87 -6.09 -0.61 -16.07
C LEU A 87 -5.84 0.71 -15.34
N LEU A 88 -5.23 0.68 -14.13
CA LEU A 88 -4.91 1.88 -13.37
C LEU A 88 -3.61 2.53 -13.84
N ARG A 89 -2.62 1.76 -14.30
CA ARG A 89 -1.25 2.23 -14.52
C ARG A 89 -0.88 2.42 -15.97
N ASP A 90 -1.30 1.50 -16.82
CA ASP A 90 -0.79 1.40 -18.18
C ASP A 90 -1.55 2.35 -19.10
N ASP A 91 -0.88 2.87 -20.13
CA ASP A 91 -1.51 3.76 -21.12
C ASP A 91 -2.39 2.97 -22.11
N PHE A 92 -2.06 1.69 -22.34
CA PHE A 92 -2.77 0.84 -23.28
C PHE A 92 -2.86 -0.60 -22.76
N ILE A 93 -4.07 -1.11 -22.64
CA ILE A 93 -4.37 -2.45 -22.11
C ILE A 93 -5.11 -3.24 -23.19
N GLU A 94 -4.55 -4.37 -23.62
CA GLU A 94 -5.24 -5.27 -24.55
C GLU A 94 -6.39 -6.02 -23.87
N LYS A 95 -7.40 -6.38 -24.66
CA LYS A 95 -8.46 -7.27 -24.20
C LYS A 95 -7.88 -8.59 -23.68
N ASP A 96 -8.09 -8.87 -22.41
CA ASP A 96 -7.78 -10.13 -21.76
C ASP A 96 -8.92 -10.60 -20.86
N ARG A 97 -9.70 -11.57 -21.35
CA ARG A 97 -10.83 -12.14 -20.60
C ARG A 97 -10.38 -12.97 -19.39
N ALA A 98 -9.14 -13.49 -19.39
CA ALA A 98 -8.59 -14.24 -18.27
C ALA A 98 -8.25 -13.34 -17.07
N ARG A 99 -8.22 -12.02 -17.26
CA ARG A 99 -8.06 -10.99 -16.22
C ARG A 99 -9.27 -10.06 -16.09
N GLY A 100 -10.41 -10.43 -16.68
CA GLY A 100 -11.63 -9.62 -16.62
C GLY A 100 -11.63 -8.36 -17.50
N ILE A 101 -10.68 -8.22 -18.43
CA ILE A 101 -10.60 -7.10 -19.36
C ILE A 101 -11.36 -7.45 -20.65
N PHE A 102 -12.58 -6.91 -20.77
CA PHE A 102 -13.47 -7.26 -21.89
C PHE A 102 -13.18 -6.47 -23.18
N PHE A 103 -12.61 -5.27 -23.05
CA PHE A 103 -12.31 -4.36 -24.14
C PHE A 103 -10.86 -3.91 -24.04
N THR A 104 -10.22 -3.74 -25.19
CA THR A 104 -8.95 -3.01 -25.27
C THR A 104 -9.20 -1.57 -24.85
N GLN A 105 -8.35 -1.04 -23.97
CA GLN A 105 -8.46 0.31 -23.41
C GLN A 105 -7.22 1.11 -23.78
N ASP A 106 -7.42 2.25 -24.46
CA ASP A 106 -6.39 3.26 -24.71
C ASP A 106 -6.73 4.47 -23.83
N TRP A 107 -5.81 4.84 -22.94
CA TRP A 107 -5.97 5.97 -22.02
C TRP A 107 -5.45 7.29 -22.57
N VAL A 108 -4.92 7.29 -23.81
CA VAL A 108 -4.53 8.48 -24.56
C VAL A 108 -3.67 9.45 -23.75
N SER A 109 -2.66 8.89 -23.08
CA SER A 109 -1.69 9.60 -22.23
C SER A 109 -2.25 10.20 -20.94
N MET A 110 -3.40 9.70 -20.46
CA MET A 110 -3.86 10.00 -19.11
C MET A 110 -2.81 9.49 -18.10
N PRO A 111 -2.44 10.27 -17.06
CA PRO A 111 -1.53 9.79 -16.04
C PRO A 111 -2.08 8.54 -15.34
N GLY A 112 -1.21 7.55 -15.12
CA GLY A 112 -1.53 6.38 -14.32
C GLY A 112 -1.80 6.74 -12.85
N VAL A 113 -2.57 5.88 -12.20
CA VAL A 113 -2.92 5.95 -10.78
C VAL A 113 -2.15 4.87 -10.02
N ILE A 114 -1.54 5.23 -8.88
CA ILE A 114 -0.77 4.28 -8.07
C ILE A 114 -1.74 3.37 -7.29
N PRO A 115 -1.72 2.04 -7.54
CA PRO A 115 -2.50 1.08 -6.77
C PRO A 115 -2.01 1.00 -5.32
N VAL A 116 -2.94 1.02 -4.37
CA VAL A 116 -2.67 0.92 -2.94
C VAL A 116 -3.16 -0.43 -2.42
N ALA A 117 -2.22 -1.25 -1.97
CA ALA A 117 -2.50 -2.52 -1.31
C ALA A 117 -2.64 -2.29 0.20
N LEU A 118 -3.87 -2.36 0.72
CA LEU A 118 -4.17 -2.17 2.14
C LEU A 118 -5.13 -3.25 2.66
N GLY A 119 -4.81 -3.78 3.85
CA GLY A 119 -5.78 -4.41 4.73
C GLY A 119 -5.42 -5.84 5.12
N GLY A 120 -5.09 -6.04 6.39
CA GLY A 120 -4.76 -7.38 6.92
C GLY A 120 -3.39 -7.92 6.48
N ILE A 121 -2.55 -7.09 5.87
CA ILE A 121 -1.20 -7.48 5.44
C ILE A 121 -0.14 -7.26 6.53
N HIS A 122 0.96 -8.02 6.45
CA HIS A 122 2.10 -8.03 7.39
C HIS A 122 3.36 -8.53 6.67
N VAL A 123 4.52 -8.52 7.34
CA VAL A 123 5.85 -8.80 6.74
C VAL A 123 5.95 -10.09 5.91
N TRP A 124 5.27 -11.18 6.30
CA TRP A 124 5.26 -12.42 5.51
C TRP A 124 4.54 -12.32 4.16
N HIS A 125 3.70 -11.31 3.97
CA HIS A 125 3.04 -11.04 2.69
C HIS A 125 3.93 -10.23 1.73
N MET A 126 5.06 -9.68 2.19
CA MET A 126 5.88 -8.77 1.38
C MET A 126 6.34 -9.38 0.05
N PRO A 127 6.86 -10.62 -0.02
CA PRO A 127 7.28 -11.19 -1.30
C PRO A 127 6.13 -11.29 -2.32
N ALA A 128 4.95 -11.72 -1.86
CA ALA A 128 3.76 -11.81 -2.72
C ALA A 128 3.27 -10.43 -3.17
N LEU A 129 3.25 -9.44 -2.27
CA LEU A 129 2.85 -8.07 -2.61
C LEU A 129 3.80 -7.43 -3.61
N THR A 130 5.11 -7.60 -3.45
CA THR A 130 6.13 -7.11 -4.40
C THR A 130 6.00 -7.76 -5.76
N GLU A 131 5.61 -9.04 -5.83
CA GLU A 131 5.38 -9.76 -7.07
C GLU A 131 4.06 -9.34 -7.76
N ILE A 132 2.98 -9.20 -7.01
CA ILE A 132 1.65 -8.83 -7.54
C ILE A 132 1.62 -7.39 -8.03
N PHE A 133 2.07 -6.45 -7.19
CA PHE A 133 1.86 -5.02 -7.45
C PHE A 133 3.08 -4.34 -8.07
N GLY A 134 4.27 -4.93 -7.99
CA GLY A 134 5.50 -4.30 -8.50
C GLY A 134 5.87 -3.00 -7.80
N ASP A 135 6.76 -2.22 -8.43
CA ASP A 135 7.38 -1.03 -7.82
C ASP A 135 6.42 0.16 -7.71
N ASP A 136 5.58 0.38 -8.72
CA ASP A 136 4.60 1.47 -8.74
C ASP A 136 3.35 1.08 -7.93
N SER A 137 3.53 0.99 -6.61
CA SER A 137 2.47 0.66 -5.66
C SER A 137 2.72 1.25 -4.27
N VAL A 138 1.66 1.38 -3.47
CA VAL A 138 1.77 1.71 -2.04
C VAL A 138 1.27 0.54 -1.20
N LEU A 139 2.16 -0.06 -0.41
CA LEU A 139 1.82 -1.15 0.51
C LEU A 139 1.57 -0.58 1.92
N GLN A 140 0.34 -0.66 2.41
CA GLN A 140 -0.05 -0.06 3.69
C GLN A 140 -0.21 -1.09 4.82
N PHE A 141 0.61 -0.93 5.85
CA PHE A 141 0.62 -1.79 7.02
C PHE A 141 0.08 -1.06 8.25
N GLY A 142 -1.24 -1.00 8.42
CA GLY A 142 -1.88 -0.43 9.61
C GLY A 142 -1.60 -1.27 10.86
N GLY A 143 -2.37 -2.36 11.04
CA GLY A 143 -2.14 -3.32 12.13
C GLY A 143 -0.75 -3.97 12.08
N GLY A 144 -0.22 -4.21 10.87
CA GLY A 144 1.13 -4.72 10.64
C GLY A 144 2.27 -3.76 11.04
N THR A 145 1.99 -2.53 11.45
CA THR A 145 2.97 -1.60 12.04
C THR A 145 2.66 -1.32 13.50
N LEU A 146 1.44 -0.84 13.79
CA LEU A 146 1.06 -0.43 15.14
C LEU A 146 0.91 -1.62 16.12
N GLY A 147 0.71 -2.83 15.59
CA GLY A 147 0.64 -4.06 16.38
C GLY A 147 2.00 -4.70 16.67
N HIS A 148 3.11 -4.07 16.24
CA HIS A 148 4.44 -4.59 16.51
C HIS A 148 4.75 -4.57 18.02
N PRO A 149 5.33 -5.64 18.61
CA PRO A 149 5.50 -5.78 20.06
C PRO A 149 6.43 -4.73 20.68
N TRP A 150 7.25 -4.06 19.87
CA TRP A 150 8.18 -3.02 20.30
C TRP A 150 7.74 -1.60 19.92
N GLY A 151 6.49 -1.43 19.46
CA GLY A 151 5.92 -0.14 19.10
C GLY A 151 6.10 0.24 17.63
N ASN A 152 5.61 1.45 17.29
CA ASN A 152 5.39 1.88 15.91
C ASN A 152 6.68 1.98 15.08
N ALA A 153 7.74 2.58 15.63
CA ALA A 153 8.99 2.77 14.90
C ALA A 153 9.64 1.42 14.54
N PRO A 154 9.80 0.46 15.47
CA PRO A 154 10.21 -0.91 15.12
C PRO A 154 9.30 -1.61 14.11
N GLY A 155 7.97 -1.44 14.22
CA GLY A 155 7.04 -1.98 13.21
C GLY A 155 7.27 -1.39 11.82
N ALA A 156 7.54 -0.09 11.73
CA ALA A 156 7.86 0.57 10.47
C ALA A 156 9.21 0.09 9.91
N THR A 157 10.22 -0.06 10.77
CA THR A 157 11.52 -0.64 10.41
C THR A 157 11.37 -2.06 9.86
N ALA A 158 10.60 -2.93 10.53
CA ALA A 158 10.36 -4.30 10.09
C ALA A 158 9.75 -4.35 8.67
N ASN A 159 8.72 -3.56 8.42
CA ASN A 159 8.09 -3.50 7.09
C ASN A 159 9.05 -2.95 6.03
N ARG A 160 9.83 -1.90 6.35
CA ARG A 160 10.81 -1.32 5.41
C ARG A 160 11.92 -2.30 5.06
N VAL A 161 12.49 -2.98 6.05
CA VAL A 161 13.53 -4.00 5.85
C VAL A 161 13.01 -5.17 5.00
N ALA A 162 11.80 -5.67 5.30
CA ALA A 162 11.19 -6.73 4.51
C ALA A 162 11.03 -6.34 3.04
N LEU A 163 10.57 -5.11 2.77
CA LEU A 163 10.38 -4.60 1.41
C LEU A 163 11.72 -4.50 0.66
N GLU A 164 12.71 -3.84 1.26
CA GLU A 164 14.02 -3.65 0.63
C GLU A 164 14.73 -4.99 0.35
N ALA A 165 14.61 -5.96 1.26
CA ALA A 165 15.14 -7.31 1.04
C ALA A 165 14.44 -8.02 -0.14
N CYS A 166 13.11 -7.89 -0.27
CA CYS A 166 12.37 -8.46 -1.40
C CYS A 166 12.75 -7.80 -2.72
N VAL A 167 12.85 -6.47 -2.75
CA VAL A 167 13.24 -5.72 -3.97
C VAL A 167 14.68 -6.07 -4.38
N GLN A 168 15.61 -6.14 -3.42
CA GLN A 168 16.98 -6.55 -3.70
C GLN A 168 17.02 -7.97 -4.29
N ALA A 169 16.39 -8.94 -3.64
CA ALA A 169 16.39 -10.33 -4.11
C ALA A 169 15.77 -10.47 -5.50
N ARG A 170 14.64 -9.79 -5.75
CA ARG A 170 14.01 -9.76 -7.08
C ARG A 170 14.97 -9.20 -8.14
N ASN A 171 15.65 -8.09 -7.83
CA ASN A 171 16.58 -7.46 -8.77
C ASN A 171 17.86 -8.29 -8.99
N GLU A 172 18.22 -9.15 -8.04
CA GLU A 172 19.29 -10.14 -8.16
C GLU A 172 18.86 -11.42 -8.92
N GLY A 173 17.57 -11.53 -9.29
CA GLY A 173 17.02 -12.62 -10.10
C GLY A 173 16.38 -13.77 -9.30
N HIS A 174 16.13 -13.58 -8.00
CA HIS A 174 15.42 -14.57 -7.19
C HIS A 174 13.93 -14.62 -7.53
N ASP A 175 13.34 -15.82 -7.46
CA ASP A 175 11.91 -16.02 -7.62
C ASP A 175 11.19 -15.77 -6.28
N LEU A 176 10.60 -14.58 -6.12
CA LEU A 176 9.90 -14.21 -4.88
C LEU A 176 8.73 -15.14 -4.54
N ALA A 177 8.07 -15.74 -5.53
CA ALA A 177 6.94 -16.63 -5.29
C ALA A 177 7.39 -17.96 -4.67
N ARG A 178 8.61 -18.39 -4.96
CA ARG A 178 9.20 -19.64 -4.44
C ARG A 178 10.10 -19.43 -3.24
N GLU A 179 10.92 -18.39 -3.28
CA GLU A 179 12.02 -18.13 -2.33
C GLU A 179 11.66 -17.08 -1.26
N GLY A 180 10.49 -16.43 -1.37
CA GLY A 180 10.10 -15.30 -0.53
C GLY A 180 10.22 -15.54 0.99
N ASN A 181 9.80 -16.71 1.47
CA ASN A 181 9.93 -17.05 2.89
C ASN A 181 11.38 -17.16 3.35
N GLU A 182 12.28 -17.62 2.49
CA GLU A 182 13.70 -17.76 2.80
C GLU A 182 14.40 -16.41 2.79
N ILE A 183 14.03 -15.52 1.87
CA ILE A 183 14.48 -14.12 1.81
C ILE A 183 14.12 -13.39 3.11
N ILE A 184 12.85 -13.48 3.55
CA ILE A 184 12.42 -12.86 4.82
C ILE A 184 13.21 -13.42 6.01
N ARG A 185 13.36 -14.75 6.10
CA ARG A 185 14.15 -15.38 7.18
C ARG A 185 15.63 -15.00 7.13
N ALA A 186 16.21 -14.80 5.96
CA ALA A 186 17.58 -14.33 5.82
C ALA A 186 17.72 -12.90 6.35
N ALA A 187 16.77 -12.01 6.04
CA ALA A 187 16.73 -10.65 6.56
C ALA A 187 16.56 -10.59 8.10
N CYS A 188 15.78 -11.51 8.69
CA CYS A 188 15.64 -11.63 10.16
C CYS A 188 16.98 -11.86 10.89
N LYS A 189 18.01 -12.40 10.23
CA LYS A 189 19.31 -12.66 10.86
C LYS A 189 20.05 -11.38 11.26
N TRP A 190 19.73 -10.26 10.61
CA TRP A 190 20.39 -8.98 10.85
C TRP A 190 19.42 -7.85 11.21
N SER A 191 18.10 -8.04 11.09
CA SER A 191 17.08 -7.13 11.61
C SER A 191 16.26 -7.78 12.75
N PRO A 192 16.52 -7.41 14.01
CA PRO A 192 15.74 -7.86 15.16
C PRO A 192 14.27 -7.45 15.09
N GLU A 193 13.97 -6.26 14.55
CA GLU A 193 12.59 -5.76 14.38
C GLU A 193 11.81 -6.66 13.42
N LEU A 194 12.40 -7.01 12.28
CA LEU A 194 11.78 -7.94 11.34
C LEU A 194 11.59 -9.33 11.96
N ALA A 195 12.57 -9.82 12.73
CA ALA A 195 12.45 -11.11 13.42
C ALA A 195 11.28 -11.12 14.41
N ALA A 196 11.11 -10.05 15.19
CA ALA A 196 9.99 -9.91 16.12
C ALA A 196 8.64 -9.84 15.40
N ALA A 197 8.53 -9.05 14.34
CA ALA A 197 7.33 -8.99 13.49
C ALA A 197 6.97 -10.36 12.90
N CYS A 198 7.98 -11.08 12.40
CA CYS A 198 7.81 -12.40 11.82
C CYS A 198 7.25 -13.41 12.82
N GLU A 199 7.75 -13.41 14.05
CA GLU A 199 7.29 -14.33 15.10
C GLU A 199 5.81 -14.09 15.46
N VAL A 200 5.38 -12.82 15.51
CA VAL A 200 4.01 -12.44 15.87
C VAL A 200 2.98 -12.91 14.83
N TRP A 201 3.31 -12.81 13.54
CA TRP A 201 2.34 -13.02 12.46
C TRP A 201 2.54 -14.28 11.62
N LYS A 202 3.52 -15.16 11.94
CA LYS A 202 3.86 -16.34 11.12
C LYS A 202 2.72 -17.31 10.81
N ALA A 203 1.69 -17.36 11.66
CA ALA A 203 0.56 -18.27 11.50
C ALA A 203 -0.69 -17.58 10.92
N ILE A 204 -0.64 -16.27 10.69
CA ILE A 204 -1.79 -15.51 10.22
C ILE A 204 -1.85 -15.59 8.70
N LYS A 205 -2.99 -16.06 8.20
CA LYS A 205 -3.33 -16.13 6.77
C LYS A 205 -4.83 -15.92 6.62
N PHE A 206 -5.24 -15.43 5.44
CA PHE A 206 -6.63 -15.25 5.07
C PHE A 206 -6.93 -16.12 3.85
N GLU A 207 -7.37 -17.36 4.08
CA GLU A 207 -7.63 -18.35 3.03
C GLU A 207 -9.14 -18.62 2.98
N PHE A 208 -9.84 -17.87 2.13
CA PHE A 208 -11.28 -17.96 1.91
C PHE A 208 -11.56 -17.98 0.40
N GLU A 209 -12.62 -18.69 -0.01
CA GLU A 209 -13.05 -18.66 -1.41
C GLU A 209 -13.55 -17.25 -1.78
N PRO A 210 -13.05 -16.63 -2.86
CA PRO A 210 -13.55 -15.33 -3.33
C PRO A 210 -14.97 -15.47 -3.89
N VAL A 211 -15.76 -14.42 -3.75
CA VAL A 211 -17.15 -14.34 -4.25
C VAL A 211 -17.14 -13.84 -5.70
N ASP A 212 -16.42 -12.75 -5.95
CA ASP A 212 -16.15 -12.22 -7.28
C ASP A 212 -15.04 -13.06 -7.92
N THR A 213 -15.37 -13.71 -9.04
CA THR A 213 -14.44 -14.57 -9.77
C THR A 213 -14.66 -14.41 -11.27
N ILE A 214 -13.60 -14.66 -12.04
CA ILE A 214 -13.67 -14.65 -13.49
C ILE A 214 -14.46 -15.88 -13.97
N ASP A 215 -15.41 -15.65 -14.88
CA ASP A 215 -16.15 -16.73 -15.54
C ASP A 215 -15.19 -17.69 -16.24
N LYS A 216 -15.33 -18.99 -15.93
CA LYS A 216 -14.56 -20.08 -16.54
C LYS A 216 -14.99 -20.36 -17.99
#